data_AF-A0A0D0ABW5-F1
#
_entry.id   AF-A0A0D0ABW5-F1
#
_cell.length_a   1.000
_cell.length_b   1.000
_cell.length_c   1.000
_cell.angle_alpha   90.00
_cell.angle_beta   90.00
_cell.angle_gamma   90.00
#
_symmetry.space_group_name_H-M   'P 1'
#
loop_
_entity.id
_entity.type
_entity.pdbx_description
1 polymer ?
#
loop_
_entity_poly.entity_id
_entity_poly.type
_entity_poly.pdbx_seq_one_letter_code
_entity_poly.pdbx_strand_id
1 'polypeptide(L)'
;MYNEDEVLFVKTMNAVIKNIAHLCGRSRSRTWDPEGWKKVVVCIVSDGRSKVNKRTLEMRCYQEGIAKDSVAGKDVTAHIFE
;
A
#
# COMPACT_ATOMS: atom_id res chain seq x y z
N MET A 1 -7.84 -0.27 -5.42
CA MET A 1 -8.29 -1.65 -5.25
C MET A 1 -9.78 -1.70 -5.01
N TYR A 2 -10.48 -2.35 -5.93
CA TYR A 2 -11.93 -2.48 -5.92
C TYR A 2 -12.35 -3.95 -5.90
N ASN A 3 -11.77 -4.75 -6.79
CA ASN A 3 -12.12 -6.15 -6.99
C ASN A 3 -10.89 -7.06 -7.19
N GLU A 4 -9.67 -6.58 -6.94
CA GLU A 4 -8.49 -7.44 -6.99
C GLU A 4 -8.51 -8.49 -5.88
N ASP A 5 -8.15 -9.72 -6.24
CA ASP A 5 -7.86 -10.77 -5.28
C ASP A 5 -6.44 -10.63 -4.70
N GLU A 6 -6.14 -11.43 -3.68
CA GLU A 6 -4.84 -11.43 -3.03
C GLU A 6 -3.69 -11.80 -3.97
N VAL A 7 -3.95 -12.61 -5.00
CA VAL A 7 -2.93 -13.08 -5.94
C VAL A 7 -2.51 -11.95 -6.87
N LEU A 8 -3.46 -11.20 -7.41
CA LEU A 8 -3.22 -10.03 -8.25
C LEU A 8 -2.57 -8.90 -7.46
N PHE A 9 -2.99 -8.69 -6.21
CA PHE A 9 -2.34 -7.72 -5.32
C PHE A 9 -0.88 -8.10 -5.05
N VAL A 10 -0.61 -9.34 -4.65
CA VAL A 10 0.77 -9.81 -4.38
C VAL A 10 1.63 -9.74 -5.64
N LYS A 11 1.09 -10.08 -6.82
CA LYS A 11 1.81 -9.92 -8.10
C LYS A 11 2.21 -8.47 -8.35
N THR A 12 1.29 -7.53 -8.14
CA THR A 12 1.56 -6.09 -8.29
C THR A 12 2.61 -5.62 -7.30
N MET A 13 2.46 -5.96 -6.02
CA MET A 13 3.41 -5.57 -4.97
C MET A 13 4.81 -6.17 -5.20
N ASN A 14 4.90 -7.41 -5.66
CA ASN A 14 6.16 -8.04 -6.04
C ASN A 14 6.85 -7.28 -7.18
N ALA A 15 6.10 -6.87 -8.21
CA ALA A 15 6.63 -6.06 -9.30
C ALA A 15 7.10 -4.68 -8.82
N VAL A 16 6.34 -4.02 -7.95
CA VAL A 16 6.73 -2.73 -7.34
C VAL A 16 8.04 -2.87 -6.55
N ILE A 17 8.16 -3.90 -5.71
CA ILE A 17 9.38 -4.15 -4.93
C ILE A 17 10.58 -4.42 -5.84
N LYS A 18 10.41 -5.21 -6.91
CA LYS A 18 11.47 -5.44 -7.91
C LYS A 18 11.90 -4.15 -8.60
N ASN A 19 10.97 -3.26 -8.92
CA ASN A 19 11.31 -1.96 -9.51
C ASN A 19 12.11 -1.10 -8.53
N ILE A 20 11.73 -1.07 -7.25
CA ILE A 20 12.49 -0.36 -6.21
C ILE A 20 13.90 -0.95 -6.07
N ALA A 21 14.03 -2.28 -6.02
CA ALA A 21 15.33 -2.95 -5.96
C ALA A 21 16.18 -2.64 -7.20
N HIS A 22 15.58 -2.58 -8.39
CA HIS A 22 16.27 -2.17 -9.61
C HIS A 22 16.80 -0.74 -9.50
N LEU A 23 16.02 0.20 -8.92
CA LEU A 23 16.49 1.57 -8.67
C LEU A 23 17.70 1.57 -7.72
N CYS A 24 17.66 0.80 -6.63
CA CYS A 24 18.77 0.71 -5.68
C CYS A 24 20.06 0.14 -6.30
N GLY A 25 19.95 -0.69 -7.34
CA GLY A 25 21.10 -1.27 -8.04
C GLY A 25 21.76 -0.36 -9.08
N ARG A 26 21.25 0.86 -9.30
CA ARG A 26 21.76 1.76 -10.35
C ARG A 26 23.08 2.42 -9.93
N SER A 27 24.20 1.92 -10.44
CA SER A 27 25.55 2.47 -10.16
C SER A 27 25.89 3.77 -10.88
N ARG A 28 25.17 4.10 -11.97
CA ARG A 28 25.34 5.34 -12.74
C ARG A 28 24.10 6.23 -12.64
N SER A 29 23.75 6.65 -11.42
CA SER A 29 22.65 7.57 -11.15
C SER A 29 23.09 8.65 -10.17
N ARG A 30 22.61 9.89 -10.36
CA ARG A 30 22.76 10.97 -9.38
C ARG A 30 21.68 10.94 -8.30
N THR A 31 20.59 10.22 -8.55
CA THR A 31 19.39 10.18 -7.69
C THR A 31 19.30 8.88 -6.93
N TRP A 32 19.58 7.77 -7.60
CA TRP A 32 19.43 6.42 -7.05
C TRP A 32 20.78 5.88 -6.58
N ASP A 33 20.77 5.31 -5.39
CA ASP A 33 21.90 4.71 -4.68
C ASP A 33 21.39 3.44 -3.97
N PRO A 34 22.25 2.65 -3.29
CA PRO A 34 21.81 1.45 -2.59
C PRO A 34 20.68 1.69 -1.57
N GLU A 35 20.57 2.90 -1.04
CA GLU A 35 19.52 3.35 -0.10
C GLU A 35 18.33 4.01 -0.80
N GLY A 36 18.23 3.89 -2.13
CA GLY A 36 17.24 4.57 -2.97
C GLY A 36 15.80 4.24 -2.61
N TRP A 37 15.56 3.09 -1.98
CA TRP A 37 14.26 2.67 -1.48
C TRP A 37 13.67 3.66 -0.46
N LYS A 38 14.50 4.35 0.33
CA LYS A 38 14.08 5.36 1.30
C LYS A 38 13.46 6.61 0.65
N LYS A 39 13.70 6.79 -0.65
CA LYS A 39 13.19 7.93 -1.44
C LYS A 39 11.86 7.60 -2.13
N VAL A 40 11.35 6.37 -1.98
CA VAL A 40 10.14 5.89 -2.63
C VAL A 40 9.01 5.71 -1.62
N VAL A 41 7.86 6.32 -1.89
CA VAL A 41 6.61 6.08 -1.15
C VAL A 41 5.64 5.36 -2.08
N VAL A 42 5.09 4.23 -1.60
CA VAL A 42 4.07 3.47 -2.33
C VAL A 42 2.74 3.65 -1.61
N CYS A 43 1.78 4.30 -2.27
CA CYS A 43 0.43 4.47 -1.76
C CYS A 43 -0.52 3.45 -2.40
N ILE A 44 -1.24 2.70 -1.58
CA ILE A 44 -2.27 1.76 -2.02
C ILE A 44 -3.62 2.37 -1.70
N VAL A 45 -4.39 2.72 -2.73
CA VAL A 45 -5.74 3.29 -2.57
C VAL A 45 -6.77 2.20 -2.80
N SER A 46 -7.69 2.00 -1.86
CA SER A 46 -8.80 1.03 -1.96
C SER A 46 -10.15 1.72 -1.85
N ASP A 47 -11.15 1.27 -2.61
CA ASP A 47 -12.50 1.83 -2.67
C ASP A 47 -13.40 1.40 -1.49
N GLY A 48 -12.81 1.40 -0.30
CA GLY A 48 -13.50 1.10 0.95
C GLY A 48 -13.27 -0.32 1.48
N ARG A 49 -13.20 -0.41 2.81
CA ARG A 49 -12.95 -1.65 3.57
C ARG A 49 -13.98 -2.76 3.36
N SER A 50 -15.21 -2.41 2.94
CA SER A 50 -16.28 -3.36 2.68
C SER A 50 -16.16 -4.06 1.33
N LYS A 51 -15.49 -3.43 0.35
CA LYS A 51 -15.39 -3.94 -1.02
C LYS A 51 -14.11 -4.71 -1.30
N VAL A 52 -13.04 -4.41 -0.56
CA VAL A 52 -11.74 -5.07 -0.72
C VAL A 52 -11.75 -6.52 -0.23
N ASN A 53 -10.97 -7.38 -0.88
CA ASN A 53 -10.78 -8.77 -0.48
C ASN A 53 -10.17 -8.84 0.95
N LYS A 54 -10.79 -9.63 1.84
CA LYS A 54 -10.37 -9.76 3.24
C LYS A 54 -8.92 -10.21 3.42
N ARG A 55 -8.44 -11.16 2.61
CA ARG A 55 -7.04 -11.62 2.65
C ARG A 55 -6.07 -10.52 2.24
N THR A 56 -6.50 -9.60 1.37
CA THR A 56 -5.70 -8.43 1.00
C THR A 56 -5.66 -7.39 2.13
N LEU A 57 -6.72 -7.22 2.91
CA LEU A 57 -6.72 -6.38 4.10
C LEU A 57 -5.75 -6.89 5.17
N GLU A 58 -5.77 -8.19 5.46
CA GLU A 58 -4.91 -8.82 6.48
C GLU A 58 -3.41 -8.73 6.13
N MET A 59 -3.07 -8.34 4.90
CA MET A 59 -1.74 -8.49 4.34
C MET A 59 -0.75 -7.35 4.61
N ARG A 60 -1.03 -6.31 5.43
CA ARG A 60 0.00 -5.61 6.28
C ARG A 60 -0.30 -4.27 6.95
N CYS A 61 -1.42 -3.57 6.72
CA CYS A 61 -1.62 -2.25 7.36
C CYS A 61 -3.05 -2.03 7.90
N TYR A 62 -3.89 -3.07 7.91
CA TYR A 62 -5.23 -3.00 8.47
C TYR A 62 -5.28 -3.76 9.79
N GLN A 63 -5.84 -3.12 10.82
CA GLN A 63 -6.15 -3.75 12.08
C GLN A 63 -7.65 -3.65 12.34
N GLU A 64 -8.27 -4.80 12.59
CA GLU A 64 -9.69 -4.88 12.91
C GLU A 64 -10.00 -4.07 14.19
N GLY A 65 -11.13 -3.36 14.18
CA GLY A 65 -11.59 -2.56 15.31
C GLY A 65 -10.99 -1.15 15.45
N ILE A 66 -9.95 -0.79 14.66
CA ILE A 66 -9.37 0.57 14.71
C ILE A 66 -10.17 1.56 13.86
N ALA A 67 -10.58 1.16 12.66
CA ALA A 67 -11.31 2.02 11.73
C ALA A 67 -12.74 2.30 12.21
N LYS A 68 -13.06 3.58 12.44
CA LYS A 68 -14.39 4.07 12.84
C LYS A 68 -15.13 4.70 11.67
N ASP A 69 -16.45 4.52 11.63
CA ASP A 69 -17.31 5.15 10.61
C ASP A 69 -17.64 6.61 10.92
N SER A 70 -17.61 7.01 12.20
CA SER A 70 -17.81 8.39 12.61
C SER A 70 -16.88 8.80 13.76
N VAL A 71 -16.53 10.09 13.79
CA VAL A 71 -15.74 10.73 14.86
C VAL A 71 -16.41 12.05 15.22
N ALA A 72 -16.76 12.24 16.50
CA ALA A 72 -17.44 13.43 17.00
C ALA A 72 -18.73 13.80 16.23
N GLY A 73 -19.53 12.79 15.84
CA GLY A 73 -20.78 12.99 15.11
C GLY A 73 -20.63 13.35 13.63
N LYS A 74 -19.41 13.29 13.08
CA LYS A 74 -19.12 13.47 11.66
C LYS A 74 -18.68 12.15 11.03
N ASP A 75 -19.13 11.89 9.81
CA ASP A 75 -18.77 10.69 9.06
C ASP A 75 -17.30 10.73 8.63
N VAL A 76 -16.64 9.58 8.70
CA VAL A 76 -15.25 9.41 8.26
C VAL A 76 -15.22 9.20 6.76
N THR A 77 -14.45 10.03 6.05
CA THR A 77 -14.30 9.96 4.59
C THR A 77 -13.16 9.04 4.14
N ALA A 78 -12.14 8.86 4.98
CA ALA A 78 -10.97 8.03 4.70
C ALA A 78 -10.26 7.60 5.98
N HIS A 79 -9.62 6.43 5.92
CA HIS A 79 -8.65 5.97 6.91
C HIS A 79 -7.28 5.93 6.25
N ILE A 80 -6.28 6.55 6.86
CA ILE A 80 -4.90 6.55 6.39
C ILE A 80 -4.07 5.79 7.41
N PHE A 81 -3.31 4.82 6.91
CA PHE A 81 -2.39 3.99 7.70
C PHE A 81 -1.00 4.14 7.07
N GLU A 82 0.03 4.19 7.91
CA GLU A 82 1.45 4.22 7.52
C GLU A 82 2.13 2.93 7.98
#